data_AF-A0A917G2B1-F1
#
_entry.id   AF-A0A917G2B1-F1
#
_cell.length_a   1.000
_cell.length_b   1.000
_cell.length_c   1.000
_cell.angle_alpha   90.00
_cell.angle_beta   90.00
_cell.angle_gamma   90.00
#
_symmetry.space_group_name_H-M   'P 1'
#
loop_
_entity.id
_entity.type
_entity.pdbx_description
1 polymer ?
#
loop_
_entity_poly.entity_id
_entity_poly.type
_entity_poly.pdbx_seq_one_letter_code
_entity_poly.pdbx_strand_id
1 'polypeptide(L)'
;MKRFSIGYRTLKTAIGAALAIALASYFSLDYYVSAGILTILCVQQTRKKSLHAVYTRFVASIVGMLFGYMFFEGIAYHPIVLAIMLLVFIPTLVSLRVSAGFVSSAVIILHLFDAKNFTFALLQNELALMAIGFGTGLAVNMYMGDITKELERYRLRIEALYATIFKEIAKYLREGDSLWDGKELLEAEKMLAQAKALAYKDVENHLTRRENDYYKYFDMREKQLEIIERVLPKITTLPVIVQEAQLVANFLDELSQNVHSGNTASLYRSQLDAVRRDFAKLPLPKNHNQFLAQAALYQFIEEMDVYLAIKMGFKGLKIKK
;
A
#
# COMPACT_ATOMS: atom_id res chain seq x y z
N MET A 1 -1.88 28.23 -4.54
CA MET A 1 -2.58 27.42 -5.55
C MET A 1 -1.71 26.22 -5.91
N LYS A 2 -2.14 24.97 -5.68
CA LYS A 2 -1.37 23.78 -6.09
C LYS A 2 -1.32 23.74 -7.62
N ARG A 3 -0.12 23.71 -8.21
CA ARG A 3 0.06 23.57 -9.66
C ARG A 3 -0.58 22.26 -10.11
N PHE A 4 -1.48 22.32 -11.10
CA PHE A 4 -2.03 21.13 -11.73
C PHE A 4 -0.90 20.36 -12.42
N SER A 5 -0.57 19.18 -11.92
CA SER A 5 0.44 18.31 -12.51
C SER A 5 -0.25 17.09 -13.13
N ILE A 6 -0.02 16.85 -14.42
CA ILE A 6 -0.47 15.62 -15.08
C ILE A 6 0.26 14.44 -14.43
N GLY A 7 -0.49 13.58 -13.75
CA GLY A 7 0.07 12.39 -13.13
C GLY A 7 0.59 11.41 -14.17
N TYR A 8 1.62 10.64 -13.83
CA TYR A 8 2.19 9.60 -14.68
C TYR A 8 1.13 8.62 -15.23
N ARG A 9 0.10 8.31 -14.44
CA ARG A 9 -1.04 7.48 -14.87
C ARG A 9 -1.82 8.09 -16.03
N THR A 10 -2.09 9.38 -15.97
CA THR A 10 -2.85 10.08 -17.02
C THR A 10 -2.05 10.07 -18.33
N LEU A 11 -0.76 10.36 -18.25
CA LEU A 11 0.13 10.34 -19.41
C LEU A 11 0.19 8.96 -20.06
N LYS A 12 0.45 7.89 -19.28
CA LYS A 12 0.50 6.54 -19.81
C LYS A 12 -0.85 6.08 -20.39
N THR A 13 -1.97 6.52 -19.81
CA THR A 13 -3.31 6.22 -20.33
C THR A 13 -3.52 6.85 -21.70
N ALA A 14 -3.18 8.13 -21.85
CA ALA A 14 -3.31 8.85 -23.11
C ALA A 14 -2.41 8.25 -24.21
N ILE A 15 -1.14 7.96 -23.88
CA ILE A 15 -0.20 7.33 -24.82
C ILE A 15 -0.69 5.94 -25.22
N GLY A 16 -1.11 5.11 -24.26
CA GLY A 16 -1.62 3.78 -24.55
C GLY A 16 -2.85 3.80 -25.44
N ALA A 17 -3.81 4.68 -25.18
CA ALA A 17 -5.01 4.82 -26.00
C ALA A 17 -4.67 5.21 -27.45
N ALA A 18 -3.81 6.23 -27.62
CA ALA A 18 -3.38 6.67 -28.95
C ALA A 18 -2.64 5.55 -29.72
N LEU A 19 -1.75 4.83 -29.04
CA LEU A 19 -1.04 3.69 -29.64
C LEU A 19 -2.00 2.56 -30.04
N ALA A 20 -2.98 2.23 -29.21
CA ALA A 20 -3.95 1.18 -29.50
C ALA A 20 -4.82 1.54 -30.72
N ILE A 21 -5.28 2.79 -30.80
CA ILE A 21 -6.03 3.30 -31.96
C ILE A 21 -5.17 3.24 -33.22
N ALA A 22 -3.91 3.69 -33.15
CA ALA A 22 -3.00 3.66 -34.30
C ALA A 22 -2.72 2.22 -34.76
N LEU A 23 -2.49 1.29 -33.84
CA LEU A 23 -2.30 -0.13 -34.16
C LEU A 23 -3.54 -0.75 -34.79
N ALA A 24 -4.72 -0.54 -34.21
CA ALA A 24 -5.97 -1.08 -34.75
C ALA A 24 -6.30 -0.48 -36.13
N SER A 25 -6.03 0.82 -36.32
CA SER A 25 -6.16 1.50 -37.61
C SER A 25 -5.18 0.95 -38.65
N TYR A 26 -3.93 0.68 -38.27
CA TYR A 26 -2.93 0.06 -39.15
C TYR A 26 -3.35 -1.32 -39.66
N PHE A 27 -3.95 -2.14 -38.79
CA PHE A 27 -4.51 -3.44 -39.19
C PHE A 27 -5.87 -3.35 -39.88
N SER A 28 -6.37 -2.13 -40.15
CA SER A 28 -7.68 -1.88 -40.79
C SER A 28 -8.84 -2.57 -40.10
N LEU A 29 -8.82 -2.60 -38.76
CA LEU A 29 -9.91 -3.18 -37.97
C LEU A 29 -11.14 -2.28 -37.98
N ASP A 30 -12.32 -2.89 -38.06
CA ASP A 30 -13.58 -2.19 -37.84
C ASP A 30 -13.66 -1.70 -36.40
N TYR A 31 -14.34 -0.58 -36.17
CA TYR A 31 -14.44 0.05 -34.84
C TYR A 31 -13.08 0.30 -34.14
N TYR A 32 -12.00 0.56 -34.90
CA TYR A 32 -10.64 0.73 -34.36
C TYR A 32 -10.52 1.74 -33.19
N VAL A 33 -11.39 2.75 -33.11
CA VAL A 33 -11.42 3.72 -31.99
C VAL A 33 -11.70 3.03 -30.65
N SER A 34 -12.49 1.96 -30.66
CA SER A 34 -12.82 1.15 -29.47
C SER A 34 -11.59 0.47 -28.86
N ALA A 35 -10.54 0.20 -29.63
CA ALA A 35 -9.26 -0.28 -29.09
C ALA A 35 -8.70 0.70 -28.04
N GLY A 36 -8.85 2.01 -28.28
CA GLY A 36 -8.48 3.05 -27.32
C GLY A 36 -9.29 2.97 -26.03
N ILE A 37 -10.61 2.78 -26.12
CA ILE A 37 -11.50 2.62 -24.95
C ILE A 37 -11.08 1.39 -24.13
N LEU A 38 -10.85 0.26 -24.80
CA LEU A 38 -10.41 -0.98 -24.16
C LEU A 38 -9.05 -0.79 -23.45
N THR A 39 -8.12 -0.04 -24.05
CA THR A 39 -6.84 0.30 -23.43
C THR A 39 -7.01 1.19 -22.20
N ILE A 40 -7.81 2.27 -22.29
CA ILE A 40 -8.04 3.20 -21.18
C ILE A 40 -8.55 2.45 -19.95
N LEU A 41 -9.51 1.56 -20.15
CA LEU A 41 -10.07 0.76 -19.06
C LEU A 41 -9.02 -0.17 -18.44
N CYS A 42 -8.09 -0.71 -19.24
CA CYS A 42 -7.00 -1.62 -18.82
C CYS A 42 -5.84 -0.97 -18.07
N VAL A 43 -5.71 0.36 -18.09
CA VAL A 43 -4.64 1.05 -17.37
C VAL A 43 -4.96 1.15 -15.87
N GLN A 44 -4.21 0.40 -15.07
CA GLN A 44 -4.41 0.27 -13.63
C GLN A 44 -3.31 0.95 -12.80
N GLN A 45 -3.48 0.93 -11.47
CA GLN A 45 -2.51 1.50 -10.54
C GLN A 45 -1.26 0.62 -10.37
N THR A 46 -1.39 -0.70 -10.51
CA THR A 46 -0.31 -1.67 -10.26
C THR A 46 -0.30 -2.77 -11.32
N ARG A 47 0.83 -3.46 -11.50
CA ARG A 47 0.96 -4.53 -12.51
C ARG A 47 0.00 -5.68 -12.23
N LYS A 48 -0.08 -6.12 -10.97
CA LYS A 48 -1.01 -7.17 -10.53
C LYS A 48 -2.48 -6.83 -10.85
N LYS A 49 -2.90 -5.60 -10.53
CA LYS A 49 -4.27 -5.15 -10.83
C LYS A 49 -4.53 -5.07 -12.33
N SER A 50 -3.56 -4.65 -13.13
CA SER A 50 -3.70 -4.62 -14.59
C SER A 50 -3.86 -6.01 -15.19
N LEU A 51 -3.05 -6.99 -14.76
CA LEU A 51 -3.17 -8.37 -15.21
C LEU A 51 -4.56 -8.95 -14.85
N HIS A 52 -5.01 -8.73 -13.61
CA HIS A 52 -6.34 -9.15 -13.19
C HIS A 52 -7.46 -8.46 -13.98
N ALA A 53 -7.30 -7.17 -14.28
CA ALA A 53 -8.27 -6.41 -15.06
C ALA A 53 -8.36 -6.91 -16.52
N VAL A 54 -7.22 -7.25 -17.15
CA VAL A 54 -7.18 -7.85 -18.48
C VAL A 54 -7.84 -9.23 -18.47
N TYR A 55 -7.52 -10.07 -17.48
CA TYR A 55 -8.13 -11.40 -17.33
C TYR A 55 -9.67 -11.32 -17.21
N THR A 56 -10.16 -10.53 -16.26
CA THR A 56 -11.61 -10.40 -16.01
C THR A 56 -12.35 -9.85 -17.23
N ARG A 57 -11.76 -8.86 -17.93
CA ARG A 57 -12.35 -8.29 -19.15
C ARG A 57 -12.35 -9.25 -20.32
N PHE A 58 -11.26 -9.98 -20.52
CA PHE A 58 -11.19 -10.97 -21.59
C PHE A 58 -12.28 -12.03 -21.40
N VAL A 59 -12.37 -12.63 -20.21
CA VAL A 59 -13.41 -13.62 -19.89
C VAL A 59 -14.82 -13.04 -20.07
N ALA A 60 -15.09 -11.86 -19.50
CA ALA A 60 -16.39 -11.21 -19.63
C ALA A 60 -16.77 -10.94 -21.09
N SER A 61 -15.80 -10.54 -21.93
CA SER A 61 -16.05 -10.26 -23.34
C SER A 61 -16.27 -11.53 -24.16
N ILE A 62 -15.59 -12.64 -23.85
CA ILE A 62 -15.91 -13.94 -24.45
C ILE A 62 -17.35 -14.35 -24.12
N VAL A 63 -17.74 -14.23 -22.85
CA VAL A 63 -19.14 -14.52 -22.43
C VAL A 63 -20.11 -13.56 -23.12
N GLY A 64 -19.75 -12.28 -23.25
CA GLY A 64 -20.56 -11.27 -23.95
C GLY A 64 -20.77 -11.61 -25.42
N MET A 65 -19.75 -12.09 -26.12
CA MET A 65 -19.87 -12.55 -27.51
C MET A 65 -20.76 -13.79 -27.63
N LEU A 66 -20.65 -14.75 -26.70
CA LEU A 66 -21.53 -15.93 -26.66
C LEU A 66 -22.99 -15.53 -26.47
N PHE A 67 -23.26 -14.61 -25.54
CA PHE A 67 -24.60 -14.06 -25.33
C PHE A 67 -25.10 -13.29 -26.56
N GLY A 68 -24.24 -12.46 -27.16
CA GLY A 68 -24.55 -11.74 -28.40
C GLY A 68 -24.98 -12.68 -29.53
N TYR A 69 -24.25 -13.78 -29.73
CA TYR A 69 -24.64 -14.83 -30.68
C TYR A 69 -26.01 -15.44 -30.33
N MET A 70 -26.18 -15.92 -29.10
CA MET A 70 -27.43 -16.60 -28.68
C MET A 70 -28.67 -15.71 -28.79
N PHE A 71 -28.58 -14.43 -28.42
CA PHE A 71 -29.73 -13.53 -28.37
C PHE A 71 -29.99 -12.81 -29.69
N PHE A 72 -28.96 -12.36 -30.41
CA PHE A 72 -29.18 -11.59 -31.63
C PHE A 72 -29.49 -12.47 -32.83
N GLU A 73 -28.77 -13.57 -33.03
CA GLU A 73 -29.07 -14.55 -34.09
C GLU A 73 -30.26 -15.44 -33.73
N GLY A 74 -30.43 -15.75 -32.44
CA GLY A 74 -31.54 -16.61 -31.98
C GLY A 74 -32.89 -15.90 -31.86
N ILE A 75 -32.91 -14.57 -31.67
CA ILE A 75 -34.14 -13.79 -31.45
C ILE A 75 -34.25 -12.66 -32.47
N ALA A 76 -33.54 -11.56 -32.26
CA ALA A 76 -33.51 -10.40 -33.16
C ALA A 76 -32.48 -9.35 -32.74
N TYR A 77 -32.00 -8.57 -33.72
CA TYR A 77 -31.25 -7.33 -33.52
C TYR A 77 -32.19 -6.17 -33.15
N HIS A 78 -32.79 -6.22 -31.95
CA HIS A 78 -33.71 -5.20 -31.45
C HIS A 78 -33.30 -4.70 -30.05
N PRO A 79 -33.46 -3.39 -29.73
CA PRO A 79 -33.06 -2.85 -28.42
C PRO A 79 -33.69 -3.56 -27.21
N ILE A 80 -34.93 -4.04 -27.34
CA ILE A 80 -35.59 -4.83 -26.28
C ILE A 80 -34.86 -6.15 -26.03
N VAL A 81 -34.37 -6.82 -27.09
CA VAL A 81 -33.58 -8.07 -26.96
C VAL A 81 -32.25 -7.78 -26.29
N LEU A 82 -31.58 -6.68 -26.65
CA LEU A 82 -30.37 -6.21 -25.96
C LEU A 82 -30.63 -6.00 -24.46
N ALA A 83 -31.74 -5.35 -24.08
CA ALA A 83 -32.09 -5.13 -22.68
C ALA A 83 -32.29 -6.45 -21.91
N ILE A 84 -33.05 -7.40 -22.48
CA ILE A 84 -33.27 -8.72 -21.89
C ILE A 84 -31.95 -9.48 -21.77
N MET A 85 -31.12 -9.46 -22.80
CA MET A 85 -29.80 -10.09 -22.78
C MET A 85 -28.94 -9.51 -21.65
N LEU A 86 -28.90 -8.19 -21.48
CA LEU A 86 -28.15 -7.54 -20.39
C LEU A 86 -28.66 -7.94 -18.99
N LEU A 87 -29.98 -8.12 -18.82
CA LEU A 87 -30.58 -8.59 -17.58
C LEU A 87 -30.09 -9.99 -17.17
N VAL A 88 -29.79 -10.87 -18.13
CA VAL A 88 -29.25 -12.22 -17.86
C VAL A 88 -27.71 -12.23 -17.82
N PHE A 89 -27.08 -11.40 -18.65
CA PHE A 89 -25.63 -11.29 -18.77
C PHE A 89 -24.99 -10.75 -17.48
N ILE A 90 -25.54 -9.69 -16.88
CA ILE A 90 -24.96 -9.07 -15.68
C ILE A 90 -24.90 -10.06 -14.50
N PRO A 91 -25.99 -10.77 -14.12
CA PRO A 91 -25.94 -11.83 -13.10
C PRO A 91 -24.94 -12.93 -13.43
N THR A 92 -24.80 -13.30 -14.71
CA THR A 92 -23.83 -14.31 -15.16
C THR A 92 -22.39 -13.84 -14.87
N LEU A 93 -22.05 -12.58 -15.18
CA LEU A 93 -20.73 -12.03 -14.85
C LEU A 93 -20.46 -11.99 -13.33
N VAL A 94 -21.49 -11.72 -12.53
CA VAL A 94 -21.39 -11.75 -11.06
C VAL A 94 -21.12 -13.18 -10.58
N SER A 95 -21.85 -14.17 -11.09
CA SER A 95 -21.64 -15.59 -10.76
C SER A 95 -20.23 -16.07 -11.12
N LEU A 96 -19.69 -15.60 -12.25
CA LEU A 96 -18.33 -15.90 -12.72
C LEU A 96 -17.23 -15.05 -12.04
N ARG A 97 -17.60 -14.10 -11.18
CA ARG A 97 -16.69 -13.15 -10.50
C ARG A 97 -15.84 -12.31 -11.46
N VAL A 98 -16.40 -11.95 -12.61
CA VAL A 98 -15.75 -11.14 -13.67
C VAL A 98 -16.55 -9.88 -14.01
N SER A 99 -17.41 -9.42 -13.10
CA SER A 99 -18.27 -8.23 -13.28
C SER A 99 -17.50 -6.93 -13.60
N ALA A 100 -16.24 -6.83 -13.17
CA ALA A 100 -15.35 -5.72 -13.54
C ALA A 100 -15.12 -5.60 -15.07
N GLY A 101 -15.38 -6.67 -15.82
CA GLY A 101 -15.29 -6.72 -17.27
C GLY A 101 -16.50 -6.16 -18.02
N PHE A 102 -17.63 -5.92 -17.33
CA PHE A 102 -18.91 -5.56 -17.95
C PHE A 102 -18.80 -4.41 -18.97
N VAL A 103 -18.17 -3.29 -18.59
CA VAL A 103 -18.08 -2.10 -19.45
C VAL A 103 -17.31 -2.41 -20.75
N SER A 104 -16.24 -3.20 -20.67
CA SER A 104 -15.47 -3.59 -21.86
C SER A 104 -16.26 -4.55 -22.74
N SER A 105 -16.99 -5.50 -22.14
CA SER A 105 -17.83 -6.45 -22.87
C SER A 105 -19.03 -5.77 -23.52
N ALA A 106 -19.58 -4.72 -22.89
CA ALA A 106 -20.65 -3.92 -23.46
C ALA A 106 -20.24 -3.25 -24.78
N VAL A 107 -19.00 -2.77 -24.89
CA VAL A 107 -18.47 -2.23 -26.16
C VAL A 107 -18.51 -3.29 -27.27
N ILE A 108 -18.02 -4.49 -26.99
CA ILE A 108 -18.03 -5.62 -27.94
C ILE A 108 -19.47 -6.02 -28.32
N ILE A 109 -20.35 -6.14 -27.33
CA ILE A 109 -21.76 -6.43 -27.54
C ILE A 109 -22.43 -5.40 -28.44
N LEU A 110 -22.10 -4.11 -28.27
CA LEU A 110 -22.66 -3.04 -29.08
C LEU A 110 -22.16 -3.07 -30.52
N HIS A 111 -20.90 -3.44 -30.77
CA HIS A 111 -20.43 -3.67 -32.14
C HIS A 111 -21.19 -4.83 -32.81
N LEU A 112 -21.38 -5.94 -32.08
CA LEU A 112 -22.16 -7.08 -32.58
C LEU A 112 -23.61 -6.66 -32.90
N PHE A 113 -24.22 -5.87 -32.03
CA PHE A 113 -25.57 -5.36 -32.22
C PHE A 113 -25.69 -4.42 -33.44
N ASP A 114 -24.73 -3.50 -33.59
CA ASP A 114 -24.70 -2.51 -34.68
C ASP A 114 -24.44 -3.15 -36.05
N ALA A 115 -23.58 -4.17 -36.09
CA ALA A 115 -23.28 -4.91 -37.32
C ALA A 115 -24.49 -5.65 -37.92
N LYS A 116 -25.53 -5.93 -37.10
CA LYS A 116 -26.78 -6.63 -37.49
C LYS A 116 -26.61 -8.00 -38.16
N ASN A 117 -25.41 -8.59 -38.08
CA ASN A 117 -25.09 -9.89 -38.64
C ASN A 117 -23.85 -10.47 -37.95
N PHE A 118 -23.97 -11.66 -37.36
CA PHE A 118 -22.86 -12.33 -36.69
C PHE A 118 -22.06 -13.17 -37.69
N THR A 119 -20.95 -12.63 -38.18
CA THR A 119 -20.04 -13.34 -39.10
C THR A 119 -18.75 -13.77 -38.41
N PHE A 120 -18.10 -14.79 -38.96
CA PHE A 120 -16.77 -15.21 -38.48
C PHE A 120 -15.73 -14.08 -38.63
N ALA A 121 -15.83 -13.25 -39.67
CA ALA A 121 -14.98 -12.09 -39.86
C ALA A 121 -15.17 -11.05 -38.74
N LEU A 122 -16.40 -10.78 -38.33
CA LEU A 122 -16.71 -9.90 -37.20
C LEU A 122 -16.14 -10.46 -35.89
N LEU A 123 -16.25 -11.77 -35.66
CA LEU A 123 -15.64 -12.42 -34.49
C LEU A 123 -14.12 -12.24 -34.47
N GLN A 124 -13.44 -12.43 -35.62
CA GLN A 124 -12.00 -12.18 -35.74
C GLN A 124 -11.65 -10.72 -35.47
N ASN A 125 -12.45 -9.78 -35.98
CA ASN A 125 -12.28 -8.35 -35.72
C ASN A 125 -12.34 -8.02 -34.22
N GLU A 126 -13.37 -8.49 -33.52
CA GLU A 126 -13.53 -8.24 -32.08
C GLU A 126 -12.40 -8.88 -31.25
N LEU A 127 -11.96 -10.10 -31.61
CA LEU A 127 -10.81 -10.74 -30.98
C LEU A 127 -9.53 -9.93 -31.20
N ALA A 128 -9.31 -9.40 -32.41
CA ALA A 128 -8.15 -8.55 -32.72
C ALA A 128 -8.20 -7.21 -31.98
N LEU A 129 -9.38 -6.55 -31.91
CA LEU A 129 -9.58 -5.33 -31.14
C LEU A 129 -9.27 -5.54 -29.66
N MET A 130 -9.75 -6.65 -29.07
CA MET A 130 -9.45 -7.01 -27.69
C MET A 130 -7.95 -7.26 -27.48
N ALA A 131 -7.30 -7.99 -28.40
CA ALA A 131 -5.87 -8.25 -28.33
C ALA A 131 -5.06 -6.95 -28.36
N ILE A 132 -5.37 -6.02 -29.26
CA ILE A 132 -4.69 -4.72 -29.34
C ILE A 132 -5.02 -3.85 -28.13
N GLY A 133 -6.30 -3.71 -27.79
CA GLY A 133 -6.75 -2.84 -26.71
C GLY A 133 -6.24 -3.28 -25.33
N PHE A 134 -6.46 -4.55 -24.97
CA PHE A 134 -6.00 -5.10 -23.69
C PHE A 134 -4.48 -5.30 -23.68
N GLY A 135 -3.89 -5.74 -24.79
CA GLY A 135 -2.44 -5.92 -24.92
C GLY A 135 -1.68 -4.61 -24.77
N THR A 136 -2.11 -3.55 -25.45
CA THR A 136 -1.49 -2.22 -25.33
C THR A 136 -1.65 -1.67 -23.91
N GLY A 137 -2.83 -1.82 -23.30
CA GLY A 137 -3.07 -1.42 -21.91
C GLY A 137 -2.15 -2.15 -20.92
N LEU A 138 -1.95 -3.45 -21.10
CA LEU A 138 -1.04 -4.24 -20.28
C LEU A 138 0.43 -3.82 -20.49
N ALA A 139 0.85 -3.66 -21.75
CA ALA A 139 2.22 -3.29 -22.12
C ALA A 139 2.63 -1.95 -21.49
N VAL A 140 1.78 -0.93 -21.65
CA VAL A 140 2.03 0.40 -21.08
C VAL A 140 1.99 0.37 -19.55
N ASN A 141 1.16 -0.48 -18.95
CA ASN A 141 1.09 -0.63 -17.50
C ASN A 141 2.25 -1.44 -16.90
N MET A 142 2.97 -2.20 -17.73
CA MET A 142 4.13 -2.97 -17.31
C MET A 142 5.35 -2.08 -17.03
N TYR A 143 5.40 -0.90 -17.64
CA TYR A 143 6.42 0.11 -17.32
C TYR A 143 6.01 0.85 -16.03
N MET A 144 6.66 0.52 -14.92
CA MET A 144 6.51 1.20 -13.63
C MET A 144 7.90 1.51 -13.10
N GLY A 145 8.11 2.77 -12.73
CA GLY A 145 9.41 3.27 -12.28
C GLY A 145 9.83 2.71 -10.92
N ASP A 146 11.13 2.81 -10.66
CA ASP A 146 11.72 2.42 -9.38
C ASP A 146 11.35 3.43 -8.28
N ILE A 147 10.60 2.97 -7.28
CA ILE A 147 10.19 3.76 -6.11
C ILE A 147 11.09 3.55 -4.89
N THR A 148 12.17 2.77 -5.03
CA THR A 148 13.11 2.46 -3.94
C THR A 148 13.69 3.72 -3.30
N LYS A 149 14.04 4.73 -4.11
CA LYS A 149 14.58 6.01 -3.60
C LYS A 149 13.58 6.76 -2.71
N GLU A 150 12.29 6.67 -3.03
CA GLU A 150 11.23 7.32 -2.25
C GLU A 150 10.98 6.56 -0.95
N LEU A 151 10.96 5.22 -1.00
CA LEU A 151 10.87 4.36 0.19
C LEU A 151 12.05 4.58 1.15
N GLU A 152 13.27 4.73 0.63
CA GLU A 152 14.45 5.06 1.44
C GLU A 152 14.35 6.43 2.11
N ARG A 153 13.81 7.44 1.42
CA ARG A 153 13.55 8.76 2.02
C ARG A 153 12.57 8.66 3.18
N TYR A 154 11.47 7.93 3.00
CA TYR A 154 10.50 7.69 4.08
C TYR A 154 11.15 6.97 5.26
N ARG A 155 11.94 5.91 5.00
CA ARG A 155 12.68 5.18 6.03
C ARG A 155 13.56 6.11 6.87
N LEU A 156 14.43 6.88 6.22
CA LEU A 156 15.36 7.78 6.91
C LEU A 156 14.61 8.87 7.70
N ARG A 157 13.51 9.40 7.15
CA ARG A 157 12.70 10.41 7.86
C ARG A 157 12.02 9.84 9.09
N ILE A 158 11.43 8.65 9.00
CA ILE A 158 10.79 7.96 10.13
C ILE A 158 11.82 7.62 11.21
N GLU A 159 13.00 7.12 10.82
CA GLU A 159 14.11 6.84 11.75
C GLU A 159 14.54 8.10 12.51
N ALA A 160 14.67 9.23 11.80
CA ALA A 160 15.00 10.51 12.42
C ALA A 160 13.90 11.01 13.38
N LEU A 161 12.63 10.87 13.03
CA LEU A 161 11.51 11.25 13.90
C LEU A 161 11.51 10.43 15.20
N TYR A 162 11.73 9.12 15.09
CA TYR A 162 11.81 8.24 16.27
C TYR A 162 13.00 8.58 17.16
N ALA A 163 14.16 8.86 16.56
CA ALA A 163 15.32 9.31 17.30
C ALA A 163 15.02 10.61 18.08
N THR A 164 14.36 11.58 17.44
CA THR A 164 13.93 12.82 18.12
C THR A 164 12.94 12.52 19.26
N ILE A 165 11.92 11.69 19.03
CA ILE A 165 10.94 11.34 20.07
C ILE A 165 11.64 10.72 21.29
N PHE A 166 12.52 9.74 21.10
CA PHE A 166 13.22 9.11 22.23
C PHE A 166 14.13 10.09 22.97
N LYS A 167 14.80 11.00 22.25
CA LYS A 167 15.63 12.05 22.84
C LYS A 167 14.81 13.03 23.69
N GLU A 168 13.63 13.43 23.22
CA GLU A 168 12.74 14.32 23.98
C GLU A 168 12.16 13.63 25.22
N ILE A 169 11.81 12.33 25.14
CA ILE A 169 11.40 11.54 26.31
C ILE A 169 12.56 11.43 27.32
N ALA A 170 13.79 11.16 26.85
CA ALA A 170 14.97 11.09 27.70
C ALA A 170 15.25 12.44 28.40
N LYS A 171 15.11 13.55 27.68
CA LYS A 171 15.26 14.90 28.23
C LYS A 171 14.20 15.18 29.30
N TYR A 172 12.93 14.88 29.01
CA TYR A 172 11.84 15.04 29.98
C TYR A 172 12.09 14.26 31.27
N LEU A 173 12.58 13.02 31.17
CA LEU A 173 12.89 12.20 32.35
C LEU A 173 14.03 12.75 33.22
N ARG A 174 14.92 13.59 32.67
CA ARG A 174 16.03 14.22 33.40
C ARG A 174 15.68 15.57 33.97
N GLU A 175 14.98 16.39 33.18
CA GLU A 175 14.80 17.81 33.44
C GLU A 175 13.36 18.14 33.90
N GLY A 176 12.41 17.23 33.68
CA GLY A 176 11.02 17.34 34.09
C GLY A 176 10.13 18.10 33.13
N ASP A 177 10.56 19.29 32.70
CA ASP A 177 9.79 20.11 31.77
C ASP A 177 10.49 20.16 30.41
N SER A 178 9.79 19.77 29.35
CA SER A 178 10.22 20.00 27.99
C SER A 178 9.16 20.83 27.27
N LEU A 179 9.59 21.86 26.56
CA LEU A 179 8.74 22.63 25.63
C LEU A 179 8.35 21.81 24.38
N TRP A 180 8.38 20.49 24.47
CA TRP A 180 8.13 19.58 23.37
C TRP A 180 6.62 19.45 23.14
N ASP A 181 6.21 19.74 21.91
CA ASP A 181 4.80 19.80 21.48
C ASP A 181 4.28 18.47 20.91
N GLY A 182 5.12 17.43 20.84
CA GLY A 182 4.74 16.11 20.33
C GLY A 182 4.53 16.05 18.81
N LYS A 183 4.88 17.09 18.05
CA LYS A 183 4.62 17.16 16.59
C LYS A 183 5.24 16.00 15.81
N GLU A 184 6.35 15.44 16.28
CA GLU A 184 7.05 14.34 15.64
C GLU A 184 6.22 13.05 15.62
N LEU A 185 5.33 12.83 16.61
CA LEU A 185 4.43 11.68 16.63
C LEU A 185 3.43 11.75 15.48
N LEU A 186 2.75 12.89 15.34
CA LEU A 186 1.79 13.14 14.27
C LEU A 186 2.47 13.09 12.89
N GLU A 187 3.70 13.63 12.79
CA GLU A 187 4.48 13.53 11.55
C GLU A 187 4.83 12.06 11.25
N ALA A 188 5.25 11.28 12.26
CA ALA A 188 5.61 9.87 12.09
C ALA A 188 4.42 9.03 11.66
N GLU A 189 3.25 9.19 12.28
CA GLU A 189 2.00 8.51 11.92
C GLU A 189 1.65 8.76 10.44
N LYS A 190 1.64 10.03 10.04
CA LYS A 190 1.35 10.43 8.66
C LYS A 190 2.37 9.85 7.67
N MET A 191 3.66 9.91 8.00
CA MET A 191 4.73 9.40 7.14
C MET A 191 4.65 7.88 7.01
N LEU A 192 4.35 7.16 8.09
CA LEU A 192 4.17 5.71 8.09
C LEU A 192 2.99 5.27 7.23
N ALA A 193 1.83 5.93 7.36
CA ALA A 193 0.67 5.62 6.54
C ALA A 193 0.97 5.79 5.03
N GLN A 194 1.68 6.86 4.67
CA GLN A 194 2.10 7.10 3.28
C GLN A 194 3.13 6.07 2.80
N ALA A 195 4.17 5.81 3.61
CA ALA A 195 5.24 4.88 3.28
C ALA A 195 4.73 3.44 3.14
N LYS A 196 3.85 3.00 4.04
CA LYS A 196 3.21 1.67 4.00
C LYS A 196 2.33 1.51 2.77
N ALA A 197 1.55 2.53 2.42
CA ALA A 197 0.73 2.53 1.20
C ALA A 197 1.59 2.48 -0.08
N LEU A 198 2.73 3.20 -0.10
CA LEU A 198 3.68 3.15 -1.21
C LEU A 198 4.37 1.79 -1.32
N ALA A 199 4.84 1.24 -0.20
CA ALA A 199 5.47 -0.08 -0.15
C ALA A 199 4.50 -1.19 -0.58
N TYR A 200 3.21 -1.07 -0.23
CA TYR A 200 2.19 -2.02 -0.69
C TYR A 200 2.01 -1.98 -2.22
N LYS A 201 2.02 -0.79 -2.82
CA LYS A 201 1.99 -0.66 -4.29
C LYS A 201 3.23 -1.30 -4.93
N ASP A 202 4.40 -1.17 -4.31
CA ASP A 202 5.63 -1.83 -4.78
C ASP A 202 5.49 -3.36 -4.82
N VAL A 203 4.91 -3.93 -3.75
CA VAL A 203 4.61 -5.37 -3.67
C VAL A 203 3.66 -5.80 -4.78
N GLU A 204 2.63 -5.01 -5.10
CA GLU A 204 1.71 -5.30 -6.22
C GLU A 204 2.37 -5.16 -7.61
N ASN A 205 3.53 -4.50 -7.71
CA ASN A 205 4.27 -4.34 -8.97
C ASN A 205 5.31 -5.43 -9.21
N HIS A 206 5.75 -6.13 -8.17
CA HIS A 206 6.64 -7.28 -8.26
C HIS A 206 5.83 -8.57 -8.46
N LEU A 207 5.66 -8.99 -9.73
CA LEU A 207 4.86 -10.19 -10.07
C LEU A 207 5.55 -11.50 -9.68
N THR A 208 6.88 -11.55 -9.72
CA THR A 208 7.69 -12.77 -9.48
C THR A 208 8.46 -12.74 -8.16
N ARG A 209 8.87 -11.55 -7.69
CA ARG A 209 9.57 -11.40 -6.41
C ARG A 209 8.58 -11.20 -5.27
N ARG A 210 8.61 -12.09 -4.27
CA ARG A 210 7.91 -11.92 -2.98
C ARG A 210 8.71 -11.04 -2.02
N GLU A 211 9.39 -10.01 -2.53
CA GLU A 211 10.14 -9.07 -1.71
C GLU A 211 9.17 -8.03 -1.16
N ASN A 212 8.90 -8.10 0.13
CA ASN A 212 8.01 -7.18 0.85
C ASN A 212 8.74 -6.52 2.02
N ASP A 213 10.05 -6.31 1.85
CA ASP A 213 10.96 -5.91 2.91
C ASP A 213 10.61 -4.53 3.45
N TYR A 214 10.39 -3.54 2.58
CA TYR A 214 9.92 -2.21 3.00
C TYR A 214 8.52 -2.25 3.63
N TYR A 215 7.61 -3.05 3.10
CA TYR A 215 6.27 -3.17 3.67
C TYR A 215 6.32 -3.74 5.09
N LYS A 216 7.09 -4.83 5.29
CA LYS A 216 7.34 -5.40 6.62
C LYS A 216 8.06 -4.43 7.55
N TYR A 217 9.00 -3.64 7.03
CA TYR A 217 9.69 -2.62 7.79
C TYR A 217 8.72 -1.55 8.31
N PHE A 218 7.91 -0.96 7.43
CA PHE A 218 6.95 0.07 7.83
C PHE A 218 5.82 -0.49 8.70
N ASP A 219 5.38 -1.73 8.48
CA ASP A 219 4.43 -2.43 9.37
C ASP A 219 4.99 -2.65 10.78
N MET A 220 6.27 -3.03 10.87
CA MET A 220 6.98 -3.13 12.16
C MET A 220 7.08 -1.76 12.84
N ARG A 221 7.45 -0.71 12.09
CA ARG A 221 7.54 0.65 12.65
C ARG A 221 6.18 1.16 13.12
N GLU A 222 5.10 0.97 12.37
CA GLU A 222 3.76 1.34 12.80
C GLU A 222 3.41 0.75 14.18
N LYS A 223 3.62 -0.56 14.39
CA LYS A 223 3.41 -1.20 15.69
C LYS A 223 4.32 -0.65 16.80
N GLN A 224 5.54 -0.24 16.43
CA GLN A 224 6.46 0.42 17.36
C GLN A 224 5.98 1.83 17.75
N LEU A 225 5.37 2.59 16.84
CA LEU A 225 4.77 3.88 17.14
C LEU A 225 3.61 3.75 18.12
N GLU A 226 2.74 2.75 17.93
CA GLU A 226 1.62 2.48 18.83
C GLU A 226 2.11 2.26 20.29
N ILE A 227 3.27 1.62 20.46
CA ILE A 227 3.87 1.44 21.79
C ILE A 227 4.36 2.78 22.33
N ILE A 228 5.08 3.56 21.52
CA ILE A 228 5.57 4.89 21.90
C ILE A 228 4.41 5.78 22.38
N GLU A 229 3.32 5.82 21.61
CA GLU A 229 2.11 6.59 21.95
C GLU A 229 1.45 6.08 23.23
N ARG A 230 1.40 4.76 23.45
CA ARG A 230 0.84 4.16 24.67
C ARG A 230 1.67 4.48 25.91
N VAL A 231 3.00 4.54 25.80
CA VAL A 231 3.87 4.76 26.96
C VAL A 231 4.07 6.23 27.29
N LEU A 232 3.94 7.13 26.30
CA LEU A 232 4.25 8.54 26.51
C LEU A 232 3.45 9.19 27.64
N PRO A 233 2.11 9.01 27.77
CA PRO A 233 1.36 9.56 28.89
C PRO A 233 1.85 9.06 30.25
N LYS A 234 2.38 7.83 30.33
CA LYS A 234 2.90 7.26 31.59
C LYS A 234 4.14 8.00 32.08
N ILE A 235 4.90 8.58 31.16
CA ILE A 235 6.09 9.38 31.46
C ILE A 235 5.71 10.83 31.78
N THR A 236 4.82 11.42 30.99
CA THR A 236 4.45 12.84 31.17
C THR A 236 3.53 13.12 32.37
N THR A 237 2.92 12.08 32.96
CA THR A 237 2.10 12.20 34.17
C THR A 237 2.81 11.70 35.43
N LEU A 238 4.14 11.59 35.42
CA LEU A 238 4.89 11.17 36.60
C LEU A 238 4.66 12.18 37.76
N PRO A 239 4.26 11.72 38.95
CA PRO A 239 3.97 12.63 40.08
C PRO A 239 5.25 13.25 40.67
N VAL A 240 6.40 12.60 40.48
CA VAL A 240 7.72 13.07 40.91
C VAL A 240 8.80 12.40 40.07
N ILE A 241 9.88 13.13 39.76
CA ILE A 241 11.07 12.56 39.12
C ILE A 241 11.86 11.83 40.20
N VAL A 242 12.08 10.54 40.00
CA VAL A 242 12.81 9.66 40.90
C VAL A 242 14.18 9.30 40.32
N GLN A 243 15.10 8.77 41.12
CA GLN A 243 16.47 8.44 40.68
C GLN A 243 16.48 7.43 39.51
N GLU A 244 15.49 6.54 39.49
CA GLU A 244 15.26 5.52 38.46
C GLU A 244 15.02 6.15 37.07
N ALA A 245 14.48 7.36 36.99
CA ALA A 245 14.21 8.06 35.74
C ALA A 245 15.49 8.26 34.93
N GLN A 246 16.63 8.45 35.60
CA GLN A 246 17.94 8.59 34.95
C GLN A 246 18.37 7.31 34.23
N LEU A 247 18.07 6.13 34.78
CA LEU A 247 18.40 4.84 34.15
C LEU A 247 17.63 4.68 32.83
N VAL A 248 16.33 4.98 32.86
CA VAL A 248 15.47 4.92 31.68
C VAL A 248 15.87 5.98 30.65
N ALA A 249 16.18 7.20 31.09
CA ALA A 249 16.64 8.28 30.21
C ALA A 249 17.94 7.92 29.48
N ASN A 250 18.91 7.33 30.18
CA ASN A 250 20.18 6.90 29.58
C ASN A 250 19.96 5.83 28.50
N PHE A 251 19.10 4.86 28.78
CA PHE A 251 18.74 3.84 27.80
C PHE A 251 18.06 4.44 26.56
N LEU A 252 17.14 5.38 26.73
CA LEU A 252 16.46 6.04 25.61
C LEU A 252 17.40 6.91 24.78
N ASP A 253 18.34 7.61 25.41
CA ASP A 253 19.39 8.34 24.70
C ASP A 253 20.22 7.41 23.81
N GLU A 254 20.64 6.27 24.34
CA GLU A 254 21.43 5.28 23.56
C GLU A 254 20.59 4.67 22.42
N LEU A 255 19.33 4.32 22.69
CA LEU A 255 18.40 3.80 21.70
C LEU A 255 18.13 4.82 20.58
N SER A 256 18.02 6.12 20.92
CA SER A 256 17.75 7.20 19.98
C SER A 256 18.83 7.33 18.90
N GLN A 257 20.10 7.08 19.27
CA GLN A 257 21.24 7.14 18.35
C GLN A 257 21.30 5.94 17.41
N ASN A 258 20.50 4.90 17.69
CA ASN A 258 20.56 3.60 17.02
C ASN A 258 19.21 3.17 16.45
N VAL A 259 18.35 4.12 16.12
CA VAL A 259 17.12 3.87 15.37
C VAL A 259 17.47 3.67 13.89
N HIS A 260 17.77 2.43 13.52
CA HIS A 260 18.07 2.06 12.12
C HIS A 260 17.39 0.75 11.70
N SER A 261 17.41 0.49 10.39
CA SER A 261 16.73 -0.62 9.70
C SER A 261 17.40 -1.99 9.80
N GLY A 262 18.56 -2.06 10.46
CA GLY A 262 19.22 -3.32 10.81
C GLY A 262 18.60 -3.92 12.07
N ASN A 263 18.83 -5.21 12.29
CA ASN A 263 18.35 -5.89 13.50
C ASN A 263 19.42 -5.80 14.61
N THR A 264 19.25 -4.84 15.51
CA THR A 264 20.04 -4.64 16.75
C THR A 264 19.24 -4.97 17.99
N ALA A 265 18.09 -5.65 17.84
CA ALA A 265 17.15 -5.85 18.94
C ALA A 265 17.75 -6.68 20.09
N SER A 266 18.55 -7.70 19.79
CA SER A 266 19.21 -8.51 20.83
C SER A 266 20.14 -7.68 21.74
N LEU A 267 20.84 -6.70 21.17
CA LEU A 267 21.75 -5.82 21.92
C LEU A 267 20.95 -4.95 22.89
N TYR A 268 19.96 -4.21 22.37
CA TYR A 268 19.14 -3.31 23.17
C TYR A 268 18.25 -4.02 24.19
N ARG A 269 17.81 -5.27 23.93
CA ARG A 269 17.10 -6.06 24.94
C ARG A 269 18.02 -6.44 26.10
N SER A 270 19.25 -6.84 25.81
CA SER A 270 20.25 -7.13 26.84
C SER A 270 20.57 -5.90 27.70
N GLN A 271 20.61 -4.71 27.08
CA GLN A 271 20.77 -3.44 27.81
C GLN A 271 19.53 -3.11 28.65
N LEU A 272 18.33 -3.31 28.12
CA LEU A 272 17.08 -3.12 28.86
C LEU A 272 16.99 -4.07 30.07
N ASP A 273 17.48 -5.30 29.93
CA ASP A 273 17.60 -6.25 31.06
C ASP A 273 18.62 -5.78 32.11
N ALA A 274 19.68 -5.06 31.70
CA ALA A 274 20.60 -4.43 32.65
C ALA A 274 19.89 -3.29 33.41
N VAL A 275 19.12 -2.45 32.69
CA VAL A 275 18.28 -1.41 33.31
C VAL A 275 17.31 -2.03 34.32
N ARG A 276 16.63 -3.14 33.99
CA ARG A 276 15.76 -3.89 34.93
C ARG A 276 16.51 -4.31 36.20
N ARG A 277 17.71 -4.87 36.06
CA ARG A 277 18.53 -5.31 37.20
C ARG A 277 18.98 -4.15 38.07
N ASP A 278 19.37 -3.03 37.48
CA ASP A 278 19.83 -1.86 38.23
C ASP A 278 18.66 -1.13 38.89
N PHE A 279 17.51 -1.08 38.24
CA PHE A 279 16.26 -0.61 38.82
C PHE A 279 15.89 -1.42 40.08
N ALA A 280 16.03 -2.74 40.04
CA ALA A 280 15.70 -3.63 41.16
C ALA A 280 16.65 -3.49 42.38
N LYS A 281 17.83 -2.88 42.22
CA LYS A 281 18.77 -2.62 43.32
C LYS A 281 18.47 -1.31 44.05
N LEU A 282 17.66 -0.43 43.47
CA LEU A 282 17.33 0.86 44.04
C LEU A 282 16.37 0.70 45.25
N PRO A 283 16.40 1.64 46.20
CA PRO A 283 15.60 1.54 47.42
C PRO A 283 14.10 1.54 47.12
N LEU A 284 13.36 0.80 47.96
CA LEU A 284 11.89 0.77 47.93
C LEU A 284 11.31 2.19 48.08
N PRO A 285 10.12 2.44 47.50
CA PRO A 285 9.52 3.77 47.51
C PRO A 285 9.16 4.16 48.94
N LYS A 286 9.55 5.38 49.35
CA LYS A 286 9.32 5.88 50.72
C LYS A 286 7.92 6.44 50.92
N ASN A 287 7.22 6.77 49.82
CA ASN A 287 5.88 7.32 49.83
C ASN A 287 5.10 6.93 48.57
N HIS A 288 3.80 7.21 48.56
CA HIS A 288 2.90 6.81 47.47
C HIS A 288 3.27 7.44 46.12
N ASN A 289 3.69 8.70 46.09
CA ASN A 289 4.12 9.36 44.84
C ASN A 289 5.35 8.69 44.24
N GLN A 290 6.34 8.33 45.06
CA GLN A 290 7.50 7.54 44.61
C GLN A 290 7.09 6.17 44.11
N PHE A 291 6.15 5.49 44.79
CA PHE A 291 5.63 4.20 44.33
C PHE A 291 4.99 4.31 42.95
N LEU A 292 4.12 5.30 42.73
CA LEU A 292 3.47 5.53 41.43
C LEU A 292 4.49 5.85 40.34
N ALA A 293 5.50 6.68 40.63
CA ALA A 293 6.55 7.01 39.68
C ALA A 293 7.39 5.78 39.31
N GLN A 294 7.84 5.00 40.30
CA GLN A 294 8.59 3.76 40.07
C GLN A 294 7.75 2.73 39.29
N ALA A 295 6.46 2.57 39.61
CA ALA A 295 5.57 1.66 38.89
C ALA A 295 5.38 2.06 37.42
N ALA A 296 5.22 3.35 37.14
CA ALA A 296 5.09 3.86 35.78
C ALA A 296 6.37 3.67 34.96
N LEU A 297 7.55 3.91 35.56
CA LEU A 297 8.84 3.65 34.92
C LEU A 297 9.08 2.16 34.67
N TYR A 298 8.71 1.29 35.61
CA TYR A 298 8.80 -0.15 35.41
C TYR A 298 7.88 -0.63 34.29
N GLN A 299 6.65 -0.11 34.24
CA GLN A 299 5.74 -0.39 33.13
C GLN A 299 6.31 0.11 31.80
N PHE A 300 6.96 1.27 31.77
CA PHE A 300 7.65 1.77 30.58
C PHE A 300 8.73 0.79 30.10
N ILE A 301 9.53 0.25 31.02
CA ILE A 301 10.57 -0.75 30.71
C ILE A 301 9.95 -1.99 30.06
N GLU A 302 8.85 -2.52 30.60
CA GLU A 302 8.16 -3.69 30.03
C GLU A 302 7.62 -3.41 28.62
N GLU A 303 7.07 -2.23 28.40
CA GLU A 303 6.56 -1.81 27.09
C GLU A 303 7.69 -1.66 26.05
N MET A 304 8.85 -1.15 26.47
CA MET A 304 10.03 -1.09 25.62
C MET A 304 10.60 -2.47 25.26
N ASP A 305 10.40 -3.48 26.11
CA ASP A 305 10.76 -4.86 25.76
C ASP A 305 9.87 -5.38 24.63
N VAL A 306 8.56 -5.07 24.66
CA VAL A 306 7.64 -5.36 23.55
C VAL A 306 8.08 -4.62 22.27
N TYR A 307 8.44 -3.34 22.37
CA TYR A 307 8.95 -2.54 21.24
C TYR A 307 10.15 -3.21 20.56
N LEU A 308 11.09 -3.72 21.36
CA LEU A 308 12.29 -4.40 20.85
C LEU A 308 11.98 -5.82 20.34
N ALA A 309 11.04 -6.54 20.96
CA ALA A 309 10.62 -7.86 20.53
C ALA A 309 9.99 -7.83 19.12
N ILE A 310 9.21 -6.79 18.79
CA ILE A 310 8.69 -6.59 17.42
C ILE A 310 9.86 -6.49 16.42
N LYS A 311 10.94 -5.78 16.77
CA LYS A 311 12.13 -5.65 15.93
C LYS A 311 12.89 -6.97 15.77
N MET A 312 12.90 -7.85 16.77
CA MET A 312 13.54 -9.18 16.64
C MET A 312 12.92 -10.04 15.55
N GLY A 313 11.59 -9.96 15.37
CA GLY A 313 10.88 -10.67 14.30
C GLY A 313 11.24 -10.19 12.88
N PHE A 314 11.94 -9.06 12.76
CA PHE A 314 12.34 -8.46 11.50
C PHE A 314 13.80 -8.80 11.14
N LYS A 315 14.03 -9.35 9.94
CA LYS A 315 15.37 -9.81 9.49
C LYS A 315 16.34 -8.67 9.13
N GLY A 316 15.89 -7.42 9.18
CA GLY A 316 16.65 -6.25 8.72
C GLY A 316 16.49 -6.00 7.22
N LEU A 317 16.60 -4.75 6.79
CA LEU A 317 16.68 -4.41 5.36
C LEU A 317 18.08 -4.69 4.83
N LYS A 318 18.18 -5.45 3.72
CA LYS A 318 19.45 -5.63 3.00
C LYS A 318 19.71 -4.42 2.10
N ILE A 319 20.21 -3.35 2.70
CA ILE A 319 20.57 -2.15 1.96
C ILE A 319 21.92 -2.41 1.29
N LYS A 320 21.97 -2.39 -0.05
CA LYS A 320 23.24 -2.30 -0.76
C LYS A 320 23.82 -0.91 -0.47
N LYS A 321 25.00 -0.88 0.17
CA LYS A 321 25.82 0.33 0.26
C LYS A 321 26.21 0.79 -1.14
#